data_AF-A0AAW6JKG2-F1
#
_entry.id   AF-A0AAW6JKG2-F1
#
_cell.length_a   1.000
_cell.length_b   1.000
_cell.length_c   1.000
_cell.angle_alpha   90.00
_cell.angle_beta   90.00
_cell.angle_gamma   90.00
#
_symmetry.space_group_name_H-M   'P 1'
#
loop_
_entity.id
_entity.type
_entity.pdbx_description
1 polymer ?
#
loop_
_entity_poly.entity_id
_entity_poly.type
_entity_poly.pdbx_seq_one_letter_code
_entity_poly.pdbx_strand_id
1 'polypeptide(L)'
;MKDFTTIVQLPDDINKAIVKAVNNALITANQQLVKSTKYPMYMNIKQTASYLGVSYNTIKKWINRYPDFPCKAIDGSYHINREALDRFMTNK
;
A
#
# COMPACT_ATOMS: atom_id res chain seq x y z
N MET A 1 -43.91 -13.42 38.29
CA MET A 1 -42.91 -14.17 37.48
C MET A 1 -41.67 -13.32 37.42
N LYS A 2 -40.52 -13.82 37.88
CA LYS A 2 -39.23 -13.10 37.79
C LYS A 2 -38.53 -13.60 36.54
N ASP A 3 -38.33 -12.71 35.58
CA ASP A 3 -37.61 -13.00 34.35
C ASP A 3 -36.14 -13.26 34.68
N PHE A 4 -35.69 -14.49 34.45
CA PHE A 4 -34.29 -14.88 34.55
C PHE A 4 -33.54 -14.36 33.32
N THR A 5 -33.12 -13.09 33.33
CA THR A 5 -32.17 -12.58 32.34
C THR A 5 -30.76 -13.01 32.74
N THR A 6 -30.48 -14.30 32.64
CA THR A 6 -29.14 -14.83 32.88
C THR A 6 -28.24 -14.42 31.72
N ILE A 7 -27.33 -13.48 31.97
CA ILE A 7 -26.27 -13.11 31.04
C ILE A 7 -25.34 -14.32 30.90
N VAL A 8 -25.54 -15.10 29.84
CA VAL A 8 -24.67 -16.22 29.50
C VAL A 8 -23.35 -15.62 29.01
N GLN A 9 -22.38 -15.55 29.92
CA GLN A 9 -20.99 -15.25 29.57
C GLN A 9 -20.50 -16.40 28.69
N LEU A 10 -20.09 -16.06 27.46
CA LEU A 10 -19.52 -17.03 26.53
C LEU A 10 -18.32 -17.72 27.20
N PRO A 11 -18.19 -19.05 27.11
CA PRO A 11 -17.03 -19.77 27.60
C PRO A 11 -15.73 -19.18 27.04
N ASP A 12 -14.70 -19.07 27.88
CA ASP A 12 -13.43 -18.43 27.52
C ASP A 12 -12.79 -19.01 26.25
N ASP A 13 -12.99 -20.30 25.99
CA ASP A 13 -12.49 -20.96 24.79
C ASP A 13 -13.16 -20.44 23.51
N ILE A 14 -14.46 -20.13 23.58
CA ILE A 14 -15.20 -19.56 22.46
C ILE A 14 -14.77 -18.10 22.25
N ASN A 15 -14.59 -17.33 23.32
CA ASN A 15 -14.08 -15.95 23.21
C ASN A 15 -12.68 -15.90 22.61
N LYS A 16 -11.77 -16.79 23.03
CA LYS A 16 -10.43 -16.90 22.44
C LYS A 16 -10.49 -17.30 20.97
N ALA A 17 -11.37 -18.23 20.61
CA ALA A 17 -11.56 -18.65 19.22
C ALA A 17 -12.07 -17.50 18.34
N ILE A 18 -13.03 -16.71 18.84
CA ILE A 18 -13.56 -15.52 18.14
C ILE A 18 -12.46 -14.47 17.95
N VAL A 19 -11.73 -14.12 19.00
CA VAL A 19 -10.63 -13.13 18.92
C VAL A 19 -9.57 -13.59 17.92
N LYS A 20 -9.22 -14.87 17.92
CA LYS A 20 -8.26 -15.45 16.97
C LYS A 20 -8.78 -15.40 15.53
N ALA A 21 -10.05 -15.73 15.30
CA ALA A 21 -10.66 -15.70 13.98
C ALA A 21 -10.70 -14.27 13.42
N VAL A 22 -11.06 -13.28 14.24
CA VAL A 22 -11.06 -11.87 13.85
C VAL A 22 -9.65 -11.39 13.53
N ASN A 23 -8.67 -11.67 14.39
CA ASN A 23 -7.27 -11.29 14.15
C ASN A 23 -6.73 -11.93 12.87
N ASN A 24 -7.04 -13.19 12.62
CA ASN A 24 -6.63 -13.87 11.39
C ASN A 24 -7.27 -13.23 10.16
N ALA A 25 -8.55 -12.89 10.20
CA ALA A 25 -9.23 -12.21 9.11
C ALA A 25 -8.59 -10.85 8.81
N LEU A 26 -8.25 -10.07 9.84
CA LEU A 26 -7.55 -8.78 9.69
C LEU A 26 -6.15 -8.96 9.09
N ILE A 27 -5.40 -9.97 9.53
CA ILE A 27 -4.06 -10.28 8.99
C ILE A 27 -4.16 -10.69 7.52
N THR A 28 -5.11 -11.56 7.17
CA THR A 28 -5.30 -12.01 5.78
C THR A 28 -5.72 -10.85 4.87
N ALA A 29 -6.63 -9.99 5.31
CA ALA A 29 -7.03 -8.79 4.56
C ALA A 29 -5.83 -7.86 4.30
N ASN A 30 -5.02 -7.58 5.33
CA ASN A 30 -3.81 -6.77 5.16
C ASN A 30 -2.80 -7.42 4.21
N GLN A 31 -2.56 -8.74 4.32
CA GLN A 31 -1.65 -9.45 3.44
C GLN A 31 -2.11 -9.42 1.97
N GLN A 32 -3.42 -9.48 1.73
CA GLN A 32 -3.99 -9.34 0.38
C GLN A 32 -3.78 -7.93 -0.18
N LEU A 33 -3.95 -6.88 0.63
CA LEU A 33 -3.67 -5.50 0.24
C LEU A 33 -2.19 -5.29 -0.12
N VAL A 34 -1.27 -5.82 0.71
CA VAL A 34 0.18 -5.73 0.46
C VAL A 34 0.59 -6.49 -0.80
N LYS A 35 0.00 -7.67 -1.06
CA LYS A 35 0.28 -8.45 -2.28
C LYS A 35 -0.35 -7.86 -3.54
N SER A 36 -1.42 -7.07 -3.41
CA SER A 36 -2.16 -6.48 -4.53
C SER A 36 -1.39 -5.39 -5.27
N THR A 37 -0.43 -4.72 -4.63
CA THR A 37 0.30 -3.64 -5.29
C THR A 37 1.43 -4.21 -6.16
N LYS A 38 1.18 -4.36 -7.46
CA LYS A 38 2.17 -4.76 -8.48
C LYS A 38 3.45 -3.90 -8.46
N TYR A 39 3.35 -2.68 -7.94
CA TYR A 39 4.45 -1.73 -7.82
C TYR A 39 4.65 -1.28 -6.38
N PRO A 40 5.89 -1.22 -5.87
CA PRO A 40 6.19 -0.72 -4.53
C PRO A 40 5.92 0.78 -4.40
N MET A 41 5.84 1.28 -3.16
CA MET A 41 5.65 2.72 -2.87
C MET A 41 6.78 3.59 -3.45
N TYR A 42 8.02 3.10 -3.35
CA TYR A 42 9.19 3.74 -3.96
C TYR A 42 9.65 2.89 -5.15
N MET A 43 9.48 3.45 -6.34
CA MET A 43 9.83 2.80 -7.59
C MET A 43 11.17 3.28 -8.10
N ASN A 44 11.94 2.40 -8.71
CA ASN A 44 13.09 2.81 -9.53
C ASN A 44 12.61 3.33 -10.90
N ILE A 45 13.52 3.88 -11.72
CA ILE A 45 13.18 4.42 -13.04
C ILE A 45 12.53 3.37 -13.96
N LYS A 46 13.00 2.10 -13.94
CA LYS A 46 12.44 1.04 -14.79
C LYS A 46 11.00 0.70 -14.37
N GLN A 47 10.75 0.59 -13.07
CA GLN A 47 9.43 0.35 -12.51
C GLN A 47 8.49 1.54 -12.80
N THR A 48 8.98 2.76 -12.67
CA THR A 48 8.21 3.97 -12.97
C THR A 48 7.83 4.07 -14.45
N ALA A 49 8.78 3.75 -15.34
CA ALA A 49 8.52 3.65 -16.77
C ALA A 49 7.44 2.61 -17.09
N SER A 50 7.53 1.42 -16.48
CA SER A 50 6.51 0.38 -16.62
C SER A 50 5.16 0.79 -16.02
N TYR A 51 5.17 1.49 -14.89
CA TYR A 51 3.98 1.96 -14.19
C TYR A 51 3.20 2.98 -15.02
N LEU A 52 3.90 3.93 -15.62
CA LEU A 52 3.32 4.99 -16.47
C LEU A 52 3.13 4.56 -17.94
N GLY A 53 3.62 3.39 -18.34
CA GLY A 53 3.54 2.92 -19.73
C GLY A 53 4.44 3.70 -20.71
N VAL A 54 5.55 4.27 -20.25
CA VAL A 54 6.48 5.07 -21.07
C VAL A 54 7.86 4.43 -21.15
N SER A 55 8.70 4.91 -22.08
CA SER A 55 10.07 4.44 -22.19
C SER A 55 10.93 4.89 -20.99
N TYR A 56 11.92 4.09 -20.62
CA TYR A 56 12.92 4.44 -19.59
C TYR A 56 13.61 5.78 -19.88
N ASN A 57 13.94 6.05 -21.14
CA ASN A 57 14.57 7.29 -21.57
C ASN A 57 13.64 8.50 -21.43
N THR A 58 12.33 8.31 -21.57
CA THR A 58 11.34 9.37 -21.33
C THR A 58 11.38 9.83 -19.88
N ILE A 59 11.40 8.89 -18.92
CA ILE A 59 11.51 9.23 -17.49
C ILE A 59 12.83 9.95 -17.18
N LYS A 60 13.96 9.47 -17.73
CA LYS A 60 15.25 10.17 -17.57
C LYS A 60 15.21 11.60 -18.11
N LYS A 61 14.59 11.80 -19.27
CA LYS A 61 14.41 13.14 -19.85
C LYS A 61 13.56 14.02 -18.94
N TRP A 62 12.51 13.48 -18.33
CA TRP A 62 11.63 14.22 -17.42
C TRP A 62 12.34 14.61 -16.13
N ILE A 63 13.11 13.72 -15.52
CA ILE A 63 13.96 14.03 -14.35
C ILE A 63 14.87 15.22 -14.63
N ASN A 64 15.46 15.29 -15.83
CA ASN A 64 16.38 16.38 -16.18
C ASN A 64 15.65 17.66 -16.65
N ARG A 65 14.44 17.54 -17.19
CA ARG A 65 13.69 18.66 -17.79
C ARG A 65 12.78 19.35 -16.79
N TYR A 66 12.18 18.62 -15.88
CA TYR A 66 11.21 19.14 -14.92
C TYR A 66 11.84 19.15 -13.52
N PRO A 67 12.13 20.33 -12.96
CA PRO A 67 12.73 20.43 -11.63
C PRO A 67 11.81 19.89 -10.53
N ASP A 68 10.50 19.91 -10.76
CA ASP A 68 9.48 19.44 -9.81
C ASP A 68 9.18 17.93 -9.93
N PHE A 69 9.92 17.20 -10.79
CA PHE A 69 9.70 15.78 -10.94
C PHE A 69 10.03 15.04 -9.62
N PRO A 70 9.11 14.22 -9.06
CA PRO A 70 9.21 13.71 -7.70
C PRO A 70 10.18 12.53 -7.58
N CYS A 71 11.47 12.80 -7.78
CA CYS A 71 12.55 11.83 -7.71
C CYS A 71 13.60 12.24 -6.67
N LYS A 72 14.21 11.24 -6.03
CA LYS A 72 15.35 11.42 -5.14
C LYS A 72 16.47 10.49 -5.56
N ALA A 73 17.68 11.03 -5.71
CA ALA A 73 18.87 10.23 -5.94
C ALA A 73 19.39 9.70 -4.59
N ILE A 74 19.55 8.38 -4.49
CA ILE A 74 20.18 7.70 -3.37
C ILE A 74 21.25 6.78 -3.98
N ASP A 75 22.51 7.07 -3.68
CA ASP A 75 23.67 6.28 -4.10
C ASP A 75 23.70 5.98 -5.62
N GLY A 76 23.50 7.01 -6.45
CA GLY A 76 23.50 6.88 -7.92
C GLY A 76 22.24 6.24 -8.53
N SER A 77 21.30 5.80 -7.70
CA SER A 77 20.00 5.28 -8.12
C SER A 77 18.87 6.29 -7.86
N TYR A 78 17.92 6.41 -8.79
CA TYR A 78 16.77 7.29 -8.63
C TYR A 78 15.57 6.52 -8.09
N HIS A 79 15.02 7.02 -6.99
CA HIS A 79 13.80 6.52 -6.36
C HIS A 79 12.69 7.55 -6.51
N ILE A 80 11.54 7.08 -6.96
CA ILE A 80 10.36 7.89 -7.28
C ILE A 80 9.23 7.40 -6.38
N ASN A 81 8.66 8.31 -5.58
CA ASN A 81 7.50 8.00 -4.75
C ASN A 81 6.25 7.95 -5.64
N ARG A 82 5.52 6.83 -5.60
CA ARG A 82 4.33 6.61 -6.43
C ARG A 82 3.24 7.66 -6.20
N GLU A 83 2.93 8.00 -4.96
CA GLU A 83 1.87 8.98 -4.67
C GLU A 83 2.25 10.39 -5.13
N ALA A 84 3.53 10.76 -4.97
CA ALA A 84 4.01 12.04 -5.46
C ALA A 84 3.98 12.10 -6.99
N LEU A 85 4.30 10.99 -7.65
CA LEU A 85 4.18 10.85 -9.10
C LEU A 85 2.72 10.98 -9.58
N ASP A 86 1.79 10.34 -8.88
CA ASP A 86 0.35 10.43 -9.21
C ASP A 86 -0.16 11.86 -9.03
N ARG A 87 0.26 12.56 -7.97
CA ARG A 87 -0.03 13.98 -7.76
C ARG A 87 0.55 14.84 -8.88
N PHE A 88 1.79 14.57 -9.30
CA PHE A 88 2.43 15.26 -10.41
C PHE A 88 1.68 15.06 -11.74
N MET A 89 1.10 13.88 -11.97
CA MET A 89 0.30 13.62 -13.17
C MET A 89 -1.09 14.26 -13.14
N THR A 90 -1.64 14.47 -11.95
CA THR A 90 -3.01 14.98 -11.76
C THR A 90 -3.07 16.51 -11.73
N ASN A 91 -2.01 17.16 -11.23
CA ASN A 91 -1.92 18.62 -11.26
C ASN A 91 -1.62 19.10 -12.69
N LYS A 92 -2.62 19.71 -13.32
CA LYS A 92 -2.50 20.55 -14.52
C LYS A 92 -2.53 22.02 -14.14
#